data_AF-A0A3M1P4N8-F1
#
_entry.id   AF-A0A3M1P4N8-F1
#
_cell.length_a   1.000
_cell.length_b   1.000
_cell.length_c   1.000
_cell.angle_alpha   90.00
_cell.angle_beta   90.00
_cell.angle_gamma   90.00
#
_symmetry.space_group_name_H-M   'P 1'
#
loop_
_entity.id
_entity.type
_entity.pdbx_description
1 polymer ?
#
loop_
_entity_poly.entity_id
_entity_poly.type
_entity_poly.pdbx_seq_one_letter_code
_entity_poly.pdbx_strand_id
1 'polypeptide(L)' 'GSFGRMVALQENHVTSVPLEAVAGKTRCVPLEAPMVAAALAVGTSFGVRALPVHFSGTEETPAIS' A
#
# COMPACT_ATOMS: atom_id res chain seq x y z
N GLY A 1 -9.85 -11.09 26.42
CA GLY A 1 -9.30 -10.59 25.15
C GLY A 1 -8.34 -11.62 24.59
N SER A 2 -8.11 -11.62 23.27
CA SER A 2 -7.12 -12.47 22.61
C SER A 2 -5.99 -11.59 22.08
N PHE A 3 -4.75 -12.00 22.28
CA PHE A 3 -3.54 -11.25 21.90
C PHE A 3 -2.84 -11.89 20.71
N GLY A 4 -1.86 -11.20 20.13
CA GLY A 4 -1.09 -11.73 19.01
C GLY A 4 -1.89 -11.80 17.70
N ARG A 5 -2.83 -10.87 17.50
CA ARG A 5 -3.71 -10.83 16.33
C ARG A 5 -3.62 -9.50 15.59
N MET A 6 -3.66 -9.57 14.26
CA MET A 6 -3.82 -8.42 13.38
C MET A 6 -5.31 -8.19 13.10
N VAL A 7 -5.75 -6.94 13.15
CA VAL A 7 -7.06 -6.54 12.61
C VAL A 7 -6.86 -6.19 11.14
N ALA A 8 -7.64 -6.80 10.26
CA ALA A 8 -7.51 -6.63 8.81
C ALA A 8 -8.87 -6.33 8.17
N LEU A 9 -8.86 -5.54 7.09
CA LEU A 9 -10.03 -5.37 6.22
C LEU A 9 -9.88 -6.34 5.05
N GLN A 10 -10.80 -7.30 4.94
CA GLN A 10 -10.83 -8.29 3.85
C GLN A 10 -12.26 -8.37 3.32
N GLU A 11 -12.44 -8.31 2.01
CA GLU A 11 -13.77 -8.38 1.38
C GLU A 11 -14.79 -7.41 2.00
N ASN A 12 -14.33 -6.19 2.34
CA ASN A 12 -15.14 -5.16 3.01
C ASN A 12 -15.61 -5.53 4.43
N HIS A 13 -15.00 -6.54 5.06
CA HIS A 13 -15.25 -6.96 6.44
C HIS A 13 -14.02 -6.76 7.33
N VAL A 14 -14.26 -6.29 8.55
CA VAL A 14 -13.23 -6.26 9.59
C VAL A 14 -13.06 -7.67 10.15
N THR A 15 -11.85 -8.19 10.04
CA THR A 15 -11.48 -9.55 10.41
C THR A 15 -10.33 -9.54 11.42
N SER A 16 -10.17 -10.64 12.14
CA SER A 16 -9.08 -10.82 13.10
C SER A 16 -8.24 -12.03 12.71
N VAL A 17 -6.97 -11.82 12.40
CA VAL A 17 -6.06 -12.84 11.85
C VAL A 17 -4.92 -13.11 12.84
N PRO A 18 -4.52 -14.38 13.08
CA PRO A 18 -3.34 -14.69 13.89
C PRO A 18 -2.06 -14.10 13.26
N LEU A 19 -1.22 -13.44 14.06
CA LEU A 19 0.03 -12.84 13.55
C LEU A 19 0.98 -13.89 12.94
N GLU A 20 1.06 -15.08 13.53
CA GLU A 20 1.86 -16.20 13.01
C GLU A 20 1.49 -16.62 11.57
N ALA A 21 0.24 -16.42 11.17
CA ALA A 21 -0.22 -16.77 9.83
C ALA A 21 0.26 -15.78 8.76
N VAL A 22 0.54 -14.52 9.13
CA VAL A 22 0.82 -13.41 8.21
C VAL A 22 2.23 -12.83 8.34
N ALA A 23 2.93 -13.10 9.44
CA ALA A 23 4.28 -12.60 9.67
C ALA A 23 5.22 -12.97 8.51
N GLY A 24 5.98 -11.99 8.02
CA GLY A 24 6.93 -12.17 6.92
C GLY A 24 6.30 -12.32 5.53
N LYS A 25 4.96 -12.31 5.41
CA LYS A 25 4.23 -12.44 4.13
C LYS A 25 3.80 -11.09 3.54
N THR A 26 4.41 -10.00 3.99
CA THR A 26 4.09 -8.65 3.51
C THR A 26 4.48 -8.49 2.05
N ARG A 27 3.49 -8.22 1.19
CA ARG A 27 3.74 -7.85 -0.20
C ARG A 27 3.98 -6.34 -0.30
N CYS A 28 5.23 -5.94 -0.41
CA CYS A 28 5.57 -4.54 -0.60
C CYS A 28 5.21 -4.06 -2.01
N VAL A 29 4.87 -2.78 -2.10
CA VAL A 29 4.69 -2.07 -3.36
C VAL A 29 6.07 -1.61 -3.87
N PRO A 30 6.39 -1.74 -5.18
CA PRO A 30 7.59 -1.15 -5.77
C PRO A 30 7.64 0.38 -5.59
N LEU A 31 8.82 0.96 -5.47
CA LEU A 31 8.98 2.40 -5.22
C LEU A 31 8.57 3.26 -6.43
N GLU A 32 8.71 2.71 -7.62
CA GLU A 32 8.38 3.33 -8.91
C GLU A 32 6.88 3.23 -9.22
N ALA A 33 6.11 2.53 -8.39
CA ALA A 33 4.68 2.37 -8.62
C ALA A 33 3.95 3.73 -8.52
N PRO A 34 3.02 4.04 -9.44
CA PRO A 34 2.27 5.31 -9.43
C PRO A 34 1.57 5.62 -8.10
N MET A 35 1.14 4.58 -7.39
CA MET A 35 0.46 4.72 -6.09
C MET A 35 1.34 5.33 -4.99
N VAL A 36 2.67 5.15 -5.05
CA VAL A 36 3.58 5.78 -4.08
C VAL A 36 3.58 7.29 -4.28
N ALA A 37 3.68 7.75 -5.53
CA ALA A 37 3.60 9.16 -5.88
C ALA A 37 2.22 9.76 -5.52
N ALA A 38 1.13 9.05 -5.83
CA ALA A 38 -0.23 9.49 -5.49
C ALA A 38 -0.43 9.64 -3.97
N ALA A 39 0.05 8.67 -3.18
CA ALA A 39 -0.01 8.73 -1.72
C ALA A 39 0.77 9.94 -1.17
N LEU A 40 1.97 10.20 -1.70
CA LEU A 40 2.76 11.37 -1.33
C LEU A 40 2.07 12.69 -1.70
N ALA A 41 1.42 12.76 -2.86
CA ALA A 41 0.70 13.95 -3.31
C ALA A 41 -0.47 14.33 -2.39
N VAL A 42 -1.11 13.35 -1.75
CA VAL A 42 -2.17 13.59 -0.75
C VAL A 42 -1.64 13.73 0.68
N GLY A 43 -0.32 13.81 0.86
CA GLY A 43 0.32 14.00 2.17
C GLY A 43 0.45 12.73 3.01
N THR A 44 0.32 11.54 2.43
CA THR A 44 0.57 10.28 3.15
C THR A 44 2.05 10.17 3.51
N SER A 45 2.34 9.95 4.79
CA SER A 45 3.70 9.71 5.27
C SER A 45 4.01 8.21 5.29
N PHE A 46 5.18 7.83 4.74
CA PHE A 46 5.73 6.47 4.79
C PHE A 46 6.81 6.29 5.86
N GLY A 47 7.00 7.26 6.76
CA GLY A 47 7.95 7.17 7.87
C GLY A 47 9.43 7.30 7.49
N VAL A 48 9.74 7.89 6.33
CA VAL A 48 11.10 8.15 5.87
C VAL A 48 11.30 9.64 5.54
N ARG A 49 12.54 10.13 5.64
CA ARG A 49 12.84 11.56 5.44
C ARG A 49 12.69 12.02 3.98
N ALA A 50 13.06 11.16 3.03
CA ALA A 50 12.90 11.40 1.60
C ALA A 50 12.73 10.06 0.89
N LEU A 51 11.79 9.98 -0.05
CA LEU A 51 11.61 8.84 -0.94
C LEU A 51 12.14 9.22 -2.33
N PRO A 52 13.04 8.42 -2.93
CA PRO A 52 13.47 8.61 -4.31
C PRO A 52 12.37 8.12 -5.26
N VAL A 53 11.29 8.90 -5.38
CA VAL A 53 10.19 8.61 -6.30
C VAL A 53 10.55 9.09 -7.70
N HIS A 54 10.67 8.15 -8.63
CA HIS A 54 10.75 8.43 -10.05
C HIS A 54 9.40 8.11 -10.70
N PHE A 55 8.64 9.15 -11.01
CA PHE A 55 7.38 8.99 -11.72
C PHE A 55 7.66 9.02 -13.22
N SER A 56 7.68 7.85 -13.87
CA SER A 56 7.50 7.79 -15.32
C SER A 56 6.02 8.03 -15.58
N GLY A 57 5.68 9.15 -16.21
CA GLY A 57 4.31 9.54 -16.54
C GLY A 57 3.51 8.35 -17.06
N THR A 58 2.28 8.21 -16.59
CA THR A 58 1.33 7.24 -17.14
C THR A 58 1.18 7.51 -18.63
N GLU A 59 1.48 6.52 -19.47
CA GLU A 59 1.05 6.55 -20.87
C GLU A 59 -0.42 6.96 -20.90
N GLU A 60 -0.71 7.98 -21.69
CA GLU A 60 -2.06 8.48 -21.88
C GLU A 60 -2.89 7.33 -22.44
N THR A 61 -3.77 6.76 -21.62
CA THR A 61 -4.84 5.88 -22.11
C THR A 61 -5.53 6.65 -23.22
N PRO A 62 -5.47 6.20 -24.50
CA PRO A 62 -6.07 6.96 -25.58
C PRO A 62 -7.56 7.06 -25.28
N ALA A 63 -8.06 8.28 -25.30
CA ALA A 63 -9.48 8.55 -25.17
C ALA A 63 -10.20 7.72 -26.25
N ILE A 64 -10.94 6.70 -25.81
CA ILE A 64 -11.82 5.93 -26.67
C ILE A 64 -12.86 6.94 -27.17
N SER A 65 -12.81 7.22 -28.49
CA SER A 65 -13.71 8.15 -29.18
C SER A 65 -15.13 7.61 -29.29
#